data_AF-A0A3C0EGT9-F1
#
_entry.id   AF-A0A3C0EGT9-F1
#
_cell.length_a   1.000
_cell.length_b   1.000
_cell.length_c   1.000
_cell.angle_alpha   90.00
_cell.angle_beta   90.00
_cell.angle_gamma   90.00
#
_symmetry.space_group_name_H-M   'P 1'
#
loop_
_entity.id
_entity.type
_entity.pdbx_description
1 polymer ?
#
loop_
_entity_poly.entity_id
_entity_poly.type
_entity_poly.pdbx_seq_one_letter_code
_entity_poly.pdbx_strand_id
1 'polypeptide(L)'
;MNQAIITHPADQHIPSFLKGYESLYAQNPRKATLEWFKQSRYGLFIHYGLYSVLGHGEWAMFHEKIPHSRYSKLMDQFTAENFDADAITDLAIAADMQYITFTTRHHEGFSLFNTKQSDYNSVQAPCGRDLVAELTMACEKKKIGLFLYYSYSADWQHPYFYPRVFWEPAQPNYSEPDPRYLWEKDADFCHYMDFVHAQLRELLTQYGPIAGLWFDPITAYHCRPDLFAIDETYALIRSLQPQCLISFKQGANGEEDYAAPERSAGDLSEKLKGKAGKSSLKAWEKNKDKPWEICETLQPRVWGYNKYNDGEHRNVDDVLKCYAYARSINAKVLLNTGPLPDGSIDPTDYATLIELGKRLRNGVDWDSIDAQSLPLQPVHSANQPTGALAE
;
A
#
# COMPACT_ATOMS: atom_id res chain seq x y z
N MET A 1 -3.41 -29.21 -7.32
CA MET A 1 -4.85 -29.24 -6.96
C MET A 1 -5.52 -28.11 -7.74
N ASN A 2 -6.66 -28.37 -8.39
CA ASN A 2 -7.37 -27.40 -9.22
C ASN A 2 -7.75 -26.16 -8.39
N GLN A 3 -7.05 -25.04 -8.58
CA GLN A 3 -7.54 -23.74 -8.12
C GLN A 3 -8.70 -23.35 -9.03
N ALA A 4 -9.90 -23.33 -8.46
CA ALA A 4 -11.09 -22.85 -9.14
C ALA A 4 -10.88 -21.37 -9.45
N ILE A 5 -10.80 -21.03 -10.73
CA ILE A 5 -10.95 -19.66 -11.20
C ILE A 5 -12.37 -19.25 -10.81
N ILE A 6 -12.49 -18.43 -9.76
CA ILE A 6 -13.77 -17.88 -9.33
C ILE A 6 -14.17 -16.82 -10.36
N THR A 7 -14.79 -17.28 -11.45
CA THR A 7 -15.48 -16.41 -12.40
C THR A 7 -16.91 -16.24 -11.89
N HIS A 8 -17.15 -15.17 -11.14
CA HIS A 8 -18.52 -14.74 -10.90
C HIS A 8 -19.01 -13.94 -12.11
N PRO A 9 -20.11 -14.35 -12.77
CA PRO A 9 -20.75 -13.54 -13.80
C PRO A 9 -21.14 -12.18 -13.22
N ALA A 10 -21.10 -11.14 -14.06
CA ALA A 10 -21.38 -9.75 -13.73
C ALA A 10 -22.87 -9.45 -13.42
N ASP A 11 -23.53 -10.28 -12.62
CA ASP A 11 -24.86 -10.01 -12.09
C ASP A 11 -24.75 -9.48 -10.65
N GLN A 12 -24.86 -8.15 -10.51
CA GLN A 12 -25.36 -7.41 -9.34
C GLN A 12 -24.97 -7.88 -7.91
N HIS A 13 -23.83 -8.55 -7.71
CA HIS A 13 -23.37 -8.89 -6.36
C HIS A 13 -22.80 -7.64 -5.69
N ILE A 14 -23.56 -7.08 -4.77
CA ILE A 14 -23.13 -5.92 -3.97
C ILE A 14 -21.98 -6.40 -3.07
N PRO A 15 -20.82 -5.72 -3.08
CA PRO A 15 -19.68 -6.08 -2.23
C PRO A 15 -20.11 -6.21 -0.76
N SER A 16 -19.64 -7.24 -0.06
CA SER A 16 -20.18 -7.55 1.27
C SER A 16 -19.92 -6.46 2.32
N PHE A 17 -18.84 -5.69 2.15
CA PHE A 17 -18.50 -4.53 2.98
C PHE A 17 -19.45 -3.33 2.77
N LEU A 18 -20.23 -3.32 1.68
CA LEU A 18 -21.26 -2.32 1.37
C LEU A 18 -22.65 -2.71 1.88
N LYS A 19 -22.76 -3.66 2.81
CA LYS A 19 -24.02 -3.96 3.48
C LYS A 19 -24.59 -2.68 4.12
N GLY A 20 -25.83 -2.35 3.80
CA GLY A 20 -26.51 -1.11 4.21
C GLY A 20 -26.37 0.06 3.21
N TYR A 21 -25.59 -0.10 2.13
CA TYR A 21 -25.42 0.89 1.07
C TYR A 21 -26.04 0.44 -0.26
N GLU A 22 -26.90 -0.59 -0.25
CA GLU A 22 -27.39 -1.26 -1.45
C GLU A 22 -28.11 -0.31 -2.42
N SER A 23 -28.97 0.56 -1.88
CA SER A 23 -29.71 1.55 -2.68
C SER A 23 -28.78 2.57 -3.34
N LEU A 24 -27.73 3.00 -2.64
CA LEU A 24 -26.75 3.94 -3.19
C LEU A 24 -25.86 3.25 -4.22
N TYR A 25 -25.49 1.99 -3.99
CA TYR A 25 -24.66 1.21 -4.90
C TYR A 25 -25.36 0.99 -6.25
N ALA A 26 -26.65 0.63 -6.22
CA ALA A 26 -27.45 0.46 -7.44
C ALA A 26 -27.53 1.73 -8.30
N GLN A 27 -27.42 2.92 -7.69
CA GLN A 27 -27.44 4.21 -8.40
C GLN A 27 -26.05 4.64 -8.85
N ASN A 28 -25.06 4.50 -7.97
CA ASN A 28 -23.69 4.92 -8.20
C ASN A 28 -22.74 4.11 -7.29
N PRO A 29 -22.13 3.03 -7.83
CA PRO A 29 -21.24 2.15 -7.08
C PRO A 29 -20.07 2.92 -6.42
N ARG A 30 -19.42 3.82 -7.16
CA ARG A 30 -18.32 4.67 -6.67
C ARG A 30 -18.76 5.52 -5.47
N LYS A 31 -19.92 6.16 -5.57
CA LYS A 31 -20.46 7.00 -4.50
C LYS A 31 -20.82 6.17 -3.27
N ALA A 32 -21.34 4.96 -3.44
CA ALA A 32 -21.63 4.06 -2.33
C ALA A 32 -20.36 3.70 -1.54
N THR A 33 -19.31 3.30 -2.26
CA THR A 33 -18.01 3.03 -1.63
C THR A 33 -17.42 4.27 -0.97
N LEU A 34 -17.52 5.44 -1.60
CA LEU A 34 -17.00 6.68 -1.03
C LEU A 34 -17.74 7.07 0.26
N GLU A 35 -19.07 6.92 0.31
CA GLU A 35 -19.84 7.18 1.54
C GLU A 35 -19.54 6.15 2.63
N TRP A 36 -19.44 4.86 2.29
CA TRP A 36 -18.98 3.83 3.22
C TRP A 36 -17.58 4.14 3.77
N PHE A 37 -16.65 4.54 2.91
CA PHE A 37 -15.30 4.89 3.31
C PHE A 37 -15.32 6.08 4.25
N LYS A 38 -16.06 7.16 3.93
CA LYS A 38 -16.24 8.32 4.81
C LYS A 38 -16.78 7.95 6.20
N GLN A 39 -17.64 6.94 6.32
CA GLN A 39 -18.15 6.47 7.62
C GLN A 39 -17.22 5.48 8.34
N SER A 40 -16.29 4.84 7.62
CA SER A 40 -15.29 3.96 8.21
C SER A 40 -14.35 4.74 9.13
N ARG A 41 -14.01 4.19 10.30
CA ARG A 41 -13.24 4.92 11.32
C ARG A 41 -11.76 4.91 10.96
N TYR A 42 -11.21 3.72 10.71
CA TYR A 42 -9.79 3.51 10.40
C TYR A 42 -9.55 2.10 9.84
N GLY A 43 -8.37 1.89 9.27
CA GLY A 43 -7.99 0.63 8.62
C GLY A 43 -6.66 0.06 9.09
N LEU A 44 -6.41 -1.19 8.69
CA LEU A 44 -5.15 -1.90 8.85
C LEU A 44 -4.34 -1.83 7.55
N PHE A 45 -3.10 -1.36 7.61
CA PHE A 45 -2.14 -1.55 6.53
C PHE A 45 -1.26 -2.76 6.84
N ILE A 46 -0.98 -3.58 5.83
CA ILE A 46 -0.07 -4.71 5.94
C ILE A 46 0.97 -4.61 4.82
N HIS A 47 2.22 -4.40 5.21
CA HIS A 47 3.38 -4.48 4.31
C HIS A 47 4.09 -5.82 4.50
N TYR A 48 3.87 -6.74 3.57
CA TYR A 48 4.50 -8.06 3.54
C TYR A 48 5.10 -8.35 2.16
N GLY A 49 6.21 -9.07 2.13
CA GLY A 49 7.03 -9.30 0.93
C GLY A 49 8.34 -9.98 1.29
N LEU A 50 9.27 -10.09 0.36
CA LEU A 50 10.57 -10.73 0.61
C LEU A 50 11.46 -9.93 1.56
N TYR A 51 11.24 -8.62 1.65
CA TYR A 51 11.86 -7.79 2.68
C TYR A 51 11.57 -8.26 4.11
N SER A 52 10.47 -8.98 4.37
CA SER A 52 10.23 -9.56 5.70
C SER A 52 11.22 -10.67 6.01
N VAL A 53 11.56 -11.51 5.03
CA VAL A 53 12.57 -12.58 5.14
C VAL A 53 13.95 -11.98 5.44
N LEU A 54 14.28 -10.87 4.79
CA LEU A 54 15.51 -10.13 5.09
C LEU A 54 15.46 -9.51 6.50
N GLY A 55 14.31 -8.96 6.88
CA GLY A 55 14.01 -8.34 8.17
C GLY A 55 14.70 -6.98 8.35
N HIS A 56 14.94 -6.25 7.27
CA HIS A 56 15.67 -4.96 7.25
C HIS A 56 14.81 -3.81 6.71
N GLY A 57 13.48 -4.00 6.65
CA GLY A 57 12.57 -3.05 6.00
C GLY A 57 12.51 -3.18 4.48
N GLU A 58 11.43 -2.65 3.92
CA GLU A 58 11.01 -2.78 2.51
C GLU A 58 11.92 -2.04 1.51
N TRP A 59 12.70 -1.08 1.99
CA TRP A 59 13.67 -0.33 1.18
C TRP A 59 15.11 -0.86 1.23
N ALA A 60 15.36 -1.98 1.93
CA ALA A 60 16.70 -2.52 2.11
C ALA A 60 17.41 -2.84 0.78
N MET A 61 16.70 -3.33 -0.24
CA MET A 61 17.28 -3.59 -1.56
C MET A 61 17.94 -2.34 -2.15
N PHE A 62 17.30 -1.19 -2.00
CA PHE A 62 17.79 0.10 -2.45
C PHE A 62 18.91 0.65 -1.55
N HIS A 63 18.66 0.79 -0.25
CA HIS A 63 19.60 1.42 0.69
C HIS A 63 20.91 0.63 0.85
N GLU A 64 20.82 -0.71 0.89
CA GLU A 64 21.97 -1.59 1.00
C GLU A 64 22.55 -1.99 -0.35
N LYS A 65 21.97 -1.49 -1.46
CA LYS A 65 22.43 -1.71 -2.85
C LYS A 65 22.54 -3.20 -3.18
N ILE A 66 21.58 -4.00 -2.71
CA ILE A 66 21.61 -5.45 -2.83
C ILE A 66 21.33 -5.82 -4.29
N PRO A 67 22.28 -6.43 -5.03
CA PRO A 67 22.05 -6.82 -6.41
C PRO A 67 20.84 -7.74 -6.53
N HIS A 68 20.03 -7.58 -7.58
CA HIS A 68 18.84 -8.40 -7.76
C HIS A 68 19.13 -9.89 -7.73
N SER A 69 20.22 -10.35 -8.35
CA SER A 69 20.63 -11.76 -8.34
C SER A 69 20.86 -12.35 -6.94
N ARG A 70 21.08 -11.48 -5.93
CA ARG A 70 21.15 -11.85 -4.52
C ARG A 70 19.79 -11.68 -3.84
N TYR A 71 19.11 -10.56 -4.06
CA TYR A 71 17.82 -10.28 -3.45
C TYR A 71 16.74 -11.28 -3.86
N SER A 72 16.73 -11.70 -5.13
CA SER A 72 15.77 -12.67 -5.66
C SER A 72 15.83 -14.03 -4.98
N LYS A 73 16.96 -14.40 -4.37
CA LYS A 73 17.12 -15.66 -3.61
C LYS A 73 16.36 -15.67 -2.29
N LEU A 74 15.86 -14.52 -1.83
CA LEU A 74 14.94 -14.48 -0.68
C LEU A 74 13.63 -15.22 -0.98
N MET A 75 13.24 -15.29 -2.27
CA MET A 75 12.08 -16.06 -2.71
C MET A 75 12.18 -17.54 -2.32
N ASP A 76 13.38 -18.12 -2.34
CA ASP A 76 13.62 -19.53 -1.96
C ASP A 76 13.38 -19.81 -0.46
N GLN A 77 13.22 -18.77 0.36
CA GLN A 77 12.99 -18.83 1.81
C GLN A 77 11.59 -18.35 2.21
N PHE A 78 10.79 -17.87 1.25
CA PHE A 78 9.47 -17.32 1.55
C PHE A 78 8.43 -18.44 1.69
N THR A 79 8.15 -18.85 2.94
CA THR A 79 7.17 -19.91 3.27
C THR A 79 5.81 -19.35 3.72
N ALA A 80 5.79 -18.17 4.33
CA ALA A 80 4.62 -17.53 4.91
C ALA A 80 3.80 -18.47 5.82
N GLU A 81 4.42 -19.47 6.45
CA GLU A 81 3.76 -20.61 7.10
C GLU A 81 2.71 -20.25 8.16
N ASN A 82 2.84 -19.09 8.81
CA ASN A 82 1.91 -18.56 9.81
C ASN A 82 1.09 -17.35 9.28
N PHE A 83 1.14 -17.05 7.98
CA PHE A 83 0.18 -16.16 7.34
C PHE A 83 -1.21 -16.80 7.34
N ASP A 84 -2.15 -16.15 8.01
CA ASP A 84 -3.54 -16.58 8.14
C ASP A 84 -4.49 -15.41 7.90
N ALA A 85 -5.14 -15.42 6.74
CA ALA A 85 -6.10 -14.40 6.34
C ALA A 85 -7.35 -14.34 7.25
N ASP A 86 -7.81 -15.47 7.80
CA ASP A 86 -8.91 -15.49 8.75
C ASP A 86 -8.45 -14.83 10.08
N ALA A 87 -7.26 -15.14 10.58
CA ALA A 87 -6.73 -14.51 11.80
C ALA A 87 -6.51 -12.99 11.64
N ILE A 88 -5.98 -12.54 10.50
CA ILE A 88 -5.79 -11.12 10.19
C ILE A 88 -7.13 -10.38 10.19
N THR A 89 -8.16 -10.96 9.58
CA THR A 89 -9.49 -10.35 9.52
C THR A 89 -10.22 -10.41 10.87
N ASP A 90 -9.98 -11.44 11.70
CA ASP A 90 -10.45 -11.48 13.10
C ASP A 90 -9.80 -10.38 13.94
N LEU A 91 -8.50 -10.14 13.78
CA LEU A 91 -7.81 -9.03 14.42
C LEU A 91 -8.44 -7.69 14.00
N ALA A 92 -8.65 -7.45 12.71
CA ALA A 92 -9.26 -6.21 12.23
C ALA A 92 -10.64 -5.97 12.88
N ILE A 93 -11.51 -6.99 12.96
CA ILE A 93 -12.80 -6.89 13.65
C ILE A 93 -12.64 -6.62 15.14
N ALA A 94 -11.77 -7.37 15.82
CA ALA A 94 -11.53 -7.22 17.25
C ALA A 94 -10.97 -5.82 17.58
N ALA A 95 -10.21 -5.25 16.66
CA ALA A 95 -9.71 -3.89 16.70
C ALA A 95 -10.73 -2.83 16.23
N ASP A 96 -11.95 -3.13 15.80
CA ASP A 96 -12.91 -2.13 15.26
C ASP A 96 -12.46 -1.45 13.95
N MET A 97 -11.59 -2.10 13.18
CA MET A 97 -11.16 -1.65 11.84
C MET A 97 -12.17 -2.12 10.79
N GLN A 98 -12.45 -1.28 9.79
CA GLN A 98 -13.45 -1.58 8.75
C GLN A 98 -12.85 -2.05 7.42
N TYR A 99 -11.55 -1.84 7.23
CA TYR A 99 -10.86 -2.18 5.99
C TYR A 99 -9.40 -2.54 6.21
N ILE A 100 -8.86 -3.27 5.25
CA ILE A 100 -7.46 -3.68 5.18
C ILE A 100 -6.88 -3.16 3.87
N THR A 101 -5.69 -2.56 3.91
CA THR A 101 -4.86 -2.28 2.74
C THR A 101 -3.68 -3.25 2.74
N PHE A 102 -3.51 -4.04 1.67
CA PHE A 102 -2.48 -5.08 1.60
C PHE A 102 -1.55 -4.90 0.42
N THR A 103 -0.25 -5.02 0.63
CA THR A 103 0.78 -4.97 -0.41
C THR A 103 0.66 -6.14 -1.38
N THR A 104 0.08 -5.91 -2.56
CA THR A 104 0.04 -6.95 -3.62
C THR A 104 1.38 -7.11 -4.31
N ARG A 105 2.11 -6.00 -4.47
CA ARG A 105 3.46 -5.89 -5.03
C ARG A 105 4.08 -4.60 -4.51
N HIS A 106 5.25 -4.70 -3.88
CA HIS A 106 6.05 -3.55 -3.46
C HIS A 106 7.17 -3.25 -4.48
N HIS A 107 8.00 -2.24 -4.22
CA HIS A 107 9.07 -1.79 -5.13
C HIS A 107 10.08 -2.89 -5.48
N GLU A 108 10.29 -3.87 -4.59
CA GLU A 108 11.16 -5.04 -4.85
C GLU A 108 10.69 -5.90 -6.04
N GLY A 109 9.42 -5.75 -6.45
CA GLY A 109 8.85 -6.43 -7.60
C GLY A 109 8.37 -7.85 -7.32
N PHE A 110 8.31 -8.30 -6.07
CA PHE A 110 7.69 -9.58 -5.73
C PHE A 110 6.17 -9.44 -5.60
N SER A 111 5.41 -10.31 -6.29
CA SER A 111 3.94 -10.29 -6.25
C SER A 111 3.40 -11.33 -5.25
N LEU A 112 2.49 -10.93 -4.36
CA LEU A 112 1.82 -11.83 -3.39
C LEU A 112 0.57 -12.53 -3.96
N PHE A 113 0.43 -12.52 -5.28
CA PHE A 113 -0.71 -13.05 -6.01
C PHE A 113 -0.25 -13.78 -7.28
N ASN A 114 -1.08 -14.65 -7.83
CA ASN A 114 -0.76 -15.50 -8.98
C ASN A 114 -0.78 -14.73 -10.32
N THR A 115 0.15 -13.80 -10.51
CA THR A 115 0.28 -13.06 -11.76
C THR A 115 0.84 -13.92 -12.89
N LYS A 116 0.35 -13.74 -14.12
CA LYS A 116 0.92 -14.37 -15.32
C LYS A 116 2.04 -13.54 -15.94
N GLN A 117 2.32 -12.36 -15.38
CA GLN A 117 3.28 -11.41 -15.95
C GLN A 117 4.72 -11.67 -15.49
N SER A 118 4.92 -12.46 -14.43
CA SER A 118 6.25 -12.80 -13.89
C SER A 118 6.17 -14.05 -13.01
N ASP A 119 7.20 -14.90 -13.06
CA ASP A 119 7.37 -16.03 -12.15
C ASP A 119 7.83 -15.59 -10.74
N TYR A 120 8.16 -14.31 -10.54
CA TYR A 120 8.58 -13.76 -9.25
C TYR A 120 7.38 -13.42 -8.37
N ASN A 121 6.69 -14.47 -7.91
CA ASN A 121 5.48 -14.36 -7.12
C ASN A 121 5.35 -15.45 -6.04
N SER A 122 4.44 -15.25 -5.08
CA SER A 122 4.24 -16.14 -3.93
C SER A 122 3.82 -17.57 -4.31
N VAL A 123 3.08 -17.75 -5.40
CA VAL A 123 2.65 -19.09 -5.86
C VAL A 123 3.84 -19.91 -6.39
N GLN A 124 4.86 -19.25 -6.95
CA GLN A 124 6.10 -19.89 -7.40
C GLN A 124 7.15 -20.03 -6.28
N ALA A 125 6.94 -19.39 -5.13
CA ALA A 125 7.80 -19.52 -3.95
C ALA A 125 7.44 -20.78 -3.13
N PRO A 126 8.27 -21.21 -2.15
CA PRO A 126 7.95 -22.34 -1.28
C PRO A 126 6.59 -22.24 -0.57
N CYS A 127 6.09 -21.02 -0.33
CA CYS A 127 4.75 -20.83 0.24
C CYS A 127 3.64 -21.41 -0.65
N GLY A 128 3.81 -21.44 -1.97
CA GLY A 128 2.90 -22.08 -2.93
C GLY A 128 1.47 -21.54 -2.92
N ARG A 129 1.26 -20.33 -2.40
CA ARG A 129 -0.05 -19.77 -2.06
C ARG A 129 -0.28 -18.40 -2.68
N ASP A 130 -1.53 -18.13 -3.02
CA ASP A 130 -2.00 -16.82 -3.46
C ASP A 130 -2.56 -16.07 -2.25
N LEU A 131 -1.72 -15.24 -1.62
CA LEU A 131 -2.05 -14.59 -0.35
C LEU A 131 -3.10 -13.47 -0.53
N VAL A 132 -3.14 -12.84 -1.71
CA VAL A 132 -4.18 -11.85 -2.05
C VAL A 132 -5.54 -12.56 -2.20
N ALA A 133 -5.59 -13.74 -2.81
CA ALA A 133 -6.82 -14.53 -2.89
C ALA A 133 -7.33 -14.95 -1.49
N GLU A 134 -6.42 -15.41 -0.62
CA GLU A 134 -6.76 -15.77 0.77
C GLU A 134 -7.38 -14.59 1.53
N LEU A 135 -6.74 -13.41 1.48
CA LEU A 135 -7.25 -12.20 2.11
C LEU A 135 -8.57 -11.72 1.52
N THR A 136 -8.74 -11.79 0.20
CA THR A 136 -9.99 -11.43 -0.48
C THR A 136 -11.15 -12.28 0.03
N MET A 137 -10.97 -13.61 0.09
CA MET A 137 -12.00 -14.52 0.57
C MET A 137 -12.37 -14.27 2.04
N ALA A 138 -11.36 -14.04 2.89
CA ALA A 138 -11.58 -13.74 4.30
C ALA A 138 -12.31 -12.40 4.49
N CYS A 139 -11.92 -11.36 3.74
CA CYS A 139 -12.56 -10.05 3.77
C CYS A 139 -14.02 -10.11 3.31
N GLU A 140 -14.31 -10.80 2.19
CA GLU A 140 -15.68 -10.97 1.70
C GLU A 140 -16.56 -11.69 2.72
N LYS A 141 -16.07 -12.79 3.31
CA LYS A 141 -16.76 -13.55 4.37
C LYS A 141 -17.09 -12.70 5.60
N LYS A 142 -16.19 -11.77 5.97
CA LYS A 142 -16.26 -10.98 7.19
C LYS A 142 -16.71 -9.53 6.99
N LYS A 143 -17.05 -9.14 5.77
CA LYS A 143 -17.55 -7.80 5.39
C LYS A 143 -16.55 -6.68 5.69
N ILE A 144 -15.28 -6.98 5.48
CA ILE A 144 -14.18 -6.03 5.59
C ILE A 144 -13.86 -5.54 4.18
N GLY A 145 -13.70 -4.23 3.99
CA GLY A 145 -13.26 -3.72 2.69
C GLY A 145 -11.80 -4.04 2.45
N LEU A 146 -11.45 -4.60 1.29
CA LEU A 146 -10.06 -4.84 0.91
C LEU A 146 -9.58 -3.79 -0.08
N PHE A 147 -8.53 -3.07 0.29
CA PHE A 147 -7.75 -2.20 -0.57
C PHE A 147 -6.48 -2.93 -0.98
N LEU A 148 -6.13 -2.82 -2.25
CA LEU A 148 -4.92 -3.42 -2.80
C LEU A 148 -3.87 -2.33 -2.99
N TYR A 149 -2.80 -2.38 -2.20
CA TYR A 149 -1.61 -1.57 -2.46
C TYR A 149 -0.88 -2.14 -3.67
N TYR A 150 -0.46 -1.26 -4.57
CA TYR A 150 0.32 -1.60 -5.74
C TYR A 150 1.39 -0.54 -6.00
N SER A 151 2.66 -0.99 -6.06
CA SER A 151 3.78 -0.16 -6.48
C SER A 151 3.69 0.15 -7.98
N TYR A 152 2.93 1.19 -8.33
CA TYR A 152 2.58 1.63 -9.68
C TYR A 152 3.72 2.34 -10.40
N SER A 153 4.54 3.09 -9.66
CA SER A 153 5.58 3.94 -10.22
C SER A 153 6.96 3.63 -9.66
N ALA A 154 7.16 2.40 -9.19
CA ALA A 154 8.47 1.86 -8.90
C ALA A 154 8.46 0.34 -9.08
N ASP A 155 9.50 -0.17 -9.73
CA ASP A 155 9.72 -1.60 -9.85
C ASP A 155 11.21 -1.87 -10.09
N TRP A 156 11.92 -2.29 -9.05
CA TRP A 156 13.36 -2.58 -9.10
C TRP A 156 13.67 -3.89 -9.85
N GLN A 157 12.65 -4.62 -10.28
CA GLN A 157 12.80 -5.82 -11.07
C GLN A 157 12.56 -5.58 -12.56
N HIS A 158 11.63 -4.68 -12.92
CA HIS A 158 11.15 -4.58 -14.29
C HIS A 158 12.20 -3.99 -15.26
N PRO A 159 12.58 -4.70 -16.34
CA PRO A 159 13.63 -4.27 -17.27
C PRO A 159 13.46 -2.87 -17.89
N TYR A 160 12.22 -2.47 -18.12
CA TYR A 160 11.89 -1.22 -18.79
C TYR A 160 11.44 -0.09 -17.86
N PHE A 161 11.63 -0.24 -16.54
CA PHE A 161 11.45 0.89 -15.64
C PHE A 161 12.53 1.96 -15.91
N TYR A 162 12.17 3.24 -15.89
CA TYR A 162 13.08 4.31 -16.30
C TYR A 162 14.30 4.40 -15.36
N PRO A 163 15.45 4.93 -15.83
CA PRO A 163 16.69 4.94 -15.04
C PRO A 163 16.71 5.97 -13.90
N ARG A 164 17.58 5.70 -12.92
CA ARG A 164 17.81 6.52 -11.71
C ARG A 164 18.18 7.99 -11.93
N VAL A 165 18.57 8.38 -13.15
CA VAL A 165 18.84 9.78 -13.51
C VAL A 165 17.58 10.65 -13.42
N PHE A 166 16.39 10.07 -13.57
CA PHE A 166 15.12 10.79 -13.48
C PHE A 166 14.56 10.84 -12.06
N TRP A 167 14.72 9.77 -11.30
CA TRP A 167 14.33 9.67 -9.90
C TRP A 167 15.27 8.69 -9.23
N GLU A 168 15.99 9.13 -8.21
CA GLU A 168 17.16 8.42 -7.67
C GLU A 168 16.81 6.99 -7.17
N PRO A 169 15.67 6.78 -6.49
CA PRO A 169 15.21 5.45 -6.14
C PRO A 169 14.68 4.55 -7.26
N ALA A 170 14.64 5.00 -8.51
CA ALA A 170 14.14 4.18 -9.61
C ALA A 170 14.87 2.85 -9.74
N GLN A 171 16.16 2.83 -9.37
CA GLN A 171 17.01 1.66 -9.38
C GLN A 171 18.04 1.79 -8.24
N PRO A 172 18.35 0.73 -7.48
CA PRO A 172 19.45 0.76 -6.53
C PRO A 172 20.78 1.13 -7.22
N ASN A 173 21.61 1.91 -6.53
CA ASN A 173 22.91 2.32 -7.04
C ASN A 173 23.95 1.19 -6.90
N TYR A 174 23.80 0.15 -7.71
CA TYR A 174 24.70 -1.00 -7.76
C TYR A 174 26.14 -0.58 -8.10
N SER A 175 27.12 -1.36 -7.64
CA SER A 175 28.53 -1.13 -8.00
C SER A 175 28.79 -1.33 -9.48
N GLU A 176 28.04 -2.23 -10.12
CA GLU A 176 28.10 -2.53 -11.55
C GLU A 176 26.69 -2.40 -12.15
N PRO A 177 26.55 -1.89 -13.38
CA PRO A 177 25.25 -1.84 -14.06
C PRO A 177 24.62 -3.23 -14.14
N ASP A 178 23.36 -3.35 -13.73
CA ASP A 178 22.60 -4.59 -13.85
C ASP A 178 22.10 -4.73 -15.30
N PRO A 179 22.55 -5.75 -16.07
CA PRO A 179 22.20 -5.89 -17.49
C PRO A 179 20.73 -6.20 -17.73
N ARG A 180 19.93 -6.43 -16.67
CA ARG A 180 18.48 -6.59 -16.78
C ARG A 180 17.75 -5.30 -17.13
N TYR A 181 18.32 -4.13 -16.89
CA TYR A 181 17.68 -2.88 -17.28
C TYR A 181 17.91 -2.63 -18.78
N LEU A 182 16.82 -2.66 -19.54
CA LEU A 182 16.80 -2.62 -21.00
C LEU A 182 16.22 -1.30 -21.56
N TRP A 183 15.81 -0.37 -20.69
CA TRP A 183 15.32 0.93 -21.12
C TRP A 183 16.42 1.72 -21.84
N GLU A 184 16.14 2.19 -23.06
CA GLU A 184 17.06 3.04 -23.84
C GLU A 184 16.44 4.40 -24.16
N LYS A 185 15.11 4.45 -24.34
CA LYS A 185 14.35 5.66 -24.70
C LYS A 185 12.95 5.64 -24.10
N ASP A 186 12.34 6.81 -24.01
CA ASP A 186 11.01 7.01 -23.41
C ASP A 186 9.93 6.07 -23.98
N ALA A 187 9.99 5.77 -25.28
CA ALA A 187 9.04 4.87 -25.94
C ALA A 187 9.06 3.44 -25.38
N ASP A 188 10.18 2.98 -24.79
CA ASP A 188 10.28 1.62 -24.25
C ASP A 188 9.49 1.47 -22.95
N PHE A 189 9.12 2.58 -22.30
CA PHE A 189 8.34 2.55 -21.06
C PHE A 189 6.92 1.99 -21.27
N CYS A 190 6.44 1.90 -22.52
CA CYS A 190 5.18 1.21 -22.82
C CYS A 190 5.19 -0.25 -22.34
N HIS A 191 6.33 -0.94 -22.35
CA HIS A 191 6.44 -2.30 -21.84
C HIS A 191 6.14 -2.40 -20.34
N TYR A 192 6.57 -1.41 -19.55
CA TYR A 192 6.22 -1.34 -18.14
C TYR A 192 4.74 -1.01 -17.94
N MET A 193 4.19 -0.08 -18.73
CA MET A 193 2.76 0.24 -18.63
C MET A 193 1.86 -0.92 -19.05
N ASP A 194 2.22 -1.68 -20.07
CA ASP A 194 1.53 -2.91 -20.49
C ASP A 194 1.53 -3.95 -19.36
N PHE A 195 2.70 -4.15 -18.72
CA PHE A 195 2.84 -5.02 -17.55
C PHE A 195 1.94 -4.59 -16.40
N VAL A 196 1.97 -3.30 -16.02
CA VAL A 196 1.14 -2.75 -14.94
C VAL A 196 -0.34 -2.92 -15.25
N HIS A 197 -0.79 -2.53 -16.45
CA HIS A 197 -2.20 -2.68 -16.85
C HIS A 197 -2.63 -4.14 -16.92
N ALA A 198 -1.75 -5.07 -17.31
CA ALA A 198 -2.04 -6.49 -17.30
C ALA A 198 -2.23 -7.01 -15.86
N GLN A 199 -1.37 -6.63 -14.92
CA GLN A 199 -1.52 -6.99 -13.51
C GLN A 199 -2.78 -6.37 -12.88
N LEU A 200 -3.09 -5.11 -13.19
CA LEU A 200 -4.32 -4.47 -12.70
C LEU A 200 -5.57 -5.18 -13.23
N ARG A 201 -5.55 -5.67 -14.48
CA ARG A 201 -6.64 -6.53 -14.99
C ARG A 201 -6.75 -7.82 -14.19
N GLU A 202 -5.64 -8.48 -13.88
CA GLU A 202 -5.64 -9.70 -13.06
C GLU A 202 -6.26 -9.43 -11.68
N LEU A 203 -5.77 -8.41 -10.97
CA LEU A 203 -6.25 -8.01 -9.64
C LEU A 203 -7.74 -7.65 -9.64
N LEU A 204 -8.21 -6.93 -10.64
CA LEU A 204 -9.60 -6.44 -10.70
C LEU A 204 -10.59 -7.42 -11.34
N THR A 205 -10.15 -8.57 -11.86
CA THR A 205 -11.06 -9.55 -12.48
C THR A 205 -11.02 -10.93 -11.82
N GLN A 206 -9.98 -11.25 -11.05
CA GLN A 206 -9.79 -12.57 -10.45
C GLN A 206 -9.98 -12.60 -8.93
N TYR A 207 -10.04 -11.43 -8.28
CA TYR A 207 -10.06 -11.30 -6.82
C TYR A 207 -11.34 -10.65 -6.30
N GLY A 208 -12.48 -10.91 -6.96
CA GLY A 208 -13.79 -10.43 -6.52
C GLY A 208 -13.89 -8.89 -6.41
N PRO A 209 -14.88 -8.37 -5.67
CA PRO A 209 -15.05 -6.93 -5.51
C PRO A 209 -14.00 -6.31 -4.58
N ILE A 210 -13.20 -5.38 -5.11
CA ILE A 210 -12.15 -4.65 -4.40
C ILE A 210 -12.68 -3.29 -3.94
N ALA A 211 -12.43 -2.92 -2.69
CA ALA A 211 -12.85 -1.64 -2.12
C ALA A 211 -12.05 -0.46 -2.69
N GLY A 212 -10.74 -0.66 -2.93
CA GLY A 212 -9.94 0.34 -3.61
C GLY A 212 -8.53 -0.12 -4.02
N LEU A 213 -7.89 0.69 -4.84
CA LEU A 213 -6.47 0.59 -5.19
C LEU A 213 -5.71 1.74 -4.53
N TRP A 214 -4.57 1.40 -3.94
CA TRP A 214 -3.68 2.33 -3.26
C TRP A 214 -2.32 2.32 -3.99
N PHE A 215 -2.03 3.38 -4.74
CA PHE A 215 -0.83 3.48 -5.58
C PHE A 215 0.33 4.20 -4.91
N ASP A 216 1.53 3.78 -5.29
CA ASP A 216 2.82 4.25 -4.76
C ASP A 216 3.95 4.01 -5.78
N PRO A 217 5.11 4.66 -5.68
CA PRO A 217 5.40 5.92 -5.01
C PRO A 217 5.11 7.15 -5.88
N ILE A 218 4.43 8.15 -5.32
CA ILE A 218 3.95 9.31 -6.09
C ILE A 218 5.07 10.23 -6.60
N THR A 219 6.21 10.24 -5.93
CA THR A 219 7.39 11.06 -6.28
C THR A 219 7.96 10.66 -7.64
N ALA A 220 8.07 9.36 -7.89
CA ALA A 220 8.52 8.76 -9.14
C ALA A 220 7.61 9.19 -10.31
N TYR A 221 6.30 9.12 -10.09
CA TYR A 221 5.31 9.64 -11.03
C TYR A 221 5.56 11.11 -11.34
N HIS A 222 5.77 11.97 -10.34
CA HIS A 222 6.01 13.39 -10.58
C HIS A 222 7.35 13.71 -11.27
N CYS A 223 8.34 12.83 -11.19
CA CYS A 223 9.58 13.00 -11.95
C CYS A 223 9.38 12.82 -13.46
N ARG A 224 8.47 11.91 -13.88
CA ARG A 224 8.19 11.61 -15.30
C ARG A 224 6.68 11.36 -15.55
N PRO A 225 5.79 12.32 -15.26
CA PRO A 225 4.34 12.11 -15.37
C PRO A 225 3.90 11.88 -16.82
N ASP A 226 4.73 12.26 -17.79
CA ASP A 226 4.55 12.05 -19.22
C ASP A 226 4.70 10.58 -19.66
N LEU A 227 5.40 9.76 -18.87
CA LEU A 227 5.58 8.33 -19.17
C LEU A 227 4.44 7.45 -18.64
N PHE A 228 3.77 7.89 -17.58
CA PHE A 228 2.70 7.13 -16.96
C PHE A 228 1.36 7.44 -17.61
N ALA A 229 0.75 6.43 -18.23
CA ALA A 229 -0.60 6.53 -18.84
C ALA A 229 -1.72 6.57 -17.78
N ILE A 230 -1.67 7.54 -16.84
CA ILE A 230 -2.51 7.57 -15.65
C ILE A 230 -4.01 7.67 -15.95
N ASP A 231 -4.38 8.43 -16.99
CA ASP A 231 -5.77 8.56 -17.42
C ASP A 231 -6.32 7.23 -17.95
N GLU A 232 -5.51 6.48 -18.70
CA GLU A 232 -5.85 5.14 -19.20
C GLU A 232 -5.92 4.12 -18.07
N THR A 233 -4.98 4.18 -17.12
CA THR A 233 -5.00 3.37 -15.90
C THR A 233 -6.30 3.56 -15.14
N TYR A 234 -6.70 4.81 -14.91
CA TYR A 234 -7.92 5.09 -14.14
C TYR A 234 -9.17 4.70 -14.92
N ALA A 235 -9.22 4.95 -16.23
CA ALA A 235 -10.31 4.48 -17.08
C ALA A 235 -10.45 2.94 -17.06
N LEU A 236 -9.34 2.21 -17.10
CA LEU A 236 -9.32 0.75 -16.97
C LEU A 236 -9.94 0.31 -15.63
N ILE A 237 -9.49 0.88 -14.51
CA ILE A 237 -10.02 0.55 -13.18
C ILE A 237 -11.53 0.79 -13.13
N ARG A 238 -12.00 1.96 -13.58
CA ARG A 238 -13.43 2.31 -13.59
C ARG A 238 -14.25 1.37 -14.48
N SER A 239 -13.68 0.90 -15.58
CA SER A 239 -14.36 -0.03 -16.48
C SER A 239 -14.52 -1.45 -15.90
N LEU A 240 -13.54 -1.89 -15.10
CA LEU A 240 -13.53 -3.24 -14.51
C LEU A 240 -14.31 -3.28 -13.20
N GLN A 241 -14.11 -2.29 -12.33
CA GLN A 241 -14.75 -2.22 -11.02
C GLN A 241 -15.18 -0.77 -10.73
N PRO A 242 -16.39 -0.36 -11.16
CA PRO A 242 -16.86 1.02 -10.98
C PRO A 242 -16.98 1.45 -9.52
N GLN A 243 -17.02 0.51 -8.57
CA GLN A 243 -17.03 0.77 -7.13
C GLN A 243 -15.66 0.98 -6.50
N CYS A 244 -14.58 0.52 -7.15
CA CYS A 244 -13.23 0.50 -6.58
C CYS A 244 -12.72 1.93 -6.43
N LEU A 245 -12.41 2.37 -5.21
CA LEU A 245 -11.81 3.69 -4.98
C LEU A 245 -10.36 3.72 -5.48
N ILE A 246 -9.88 4.89 -5.88
CA ILE A 246 -8.48 5.10 -6.30
C ILE A 246 -7.84 6.10 -5.35
N SER A 247 -6.71 5.72 -4.75
CA SER A 247 -5.79 6.63 -4.07
C SER A 247 -4.41 6.52 -4.68
N PHE A 248 -3.74 7.66 -4.82
CA PHE A 248 -2.33 7.71 -5.20
C PHE A 248 -1.64 8.77 -4.35
N LYS A 249 -1.43 8.44 -3.06
CA LYS A 249 -0.85 9.32 -2.04
C LYS A 249 -1.54 10.71 -2.05
N GLN A 250 -0.81 11.80 -2.31
CA GLN A 250 -1.33 13.18 -2.39
C GLN A 250 -1.98 13.54 -3.74
N GLY A 251 -1.92 12.65 -4.73
CA GLY A 251 -2.60 12.75 -6.02
C GLY A 251 -1.68 12.89 -7.23
N ALA A 252 -2.13 12.38 -8.37
CA ALA A 252 -1.45 12.34 -9.66
C ALA A 252 -2.12 13.24 -10.72
N ASN A 253 -3.42 13.04 -11.01
CA ASN A 253 -4.14 13.80 -12.05
C ASN A 253 -5.37 14.57 -11.52
N GLY A 254 -5.85 14.26 -10.32
CA GLY A 254 -7.03 14.87 -9.71
C GLY A 254 -8.30 14.03 -9.79
N GLU A 255 -8.27 12.81 -10.33
CA GLU A 255 -9.42 11.90 -10.42
C GLU A 255 -9.47 10.86 -9.29
N GLU A 256 -8.51 10.92 -8.36
CA GLU A 256 -8.46 10.09 -7.15
C GLU A 256 -9.71 10.31 -6.29
N ASP A 257 -10.08 9.33 -5.47
CA ASP A 257 -11.28 9.41 -4.60
C ASP A 257 -10.98 10.01 -3.24
N TYR A 258 -9.75 9.84 -2.76
CA TYR A 258 -9.25 10.33 -1.49
C TYR A 258 -7.73 10.50 -1.57
N ALA A 259 -7.17 11.30 -0.68
CA ALA A 259 -5.73 11.47 -0.54
C ALA A 259 -5.23 10.65 0.66
N ALA A 260 -4.10 9.99 0.51
CA ALA A 260 -3.47 9.18 1.54
C ALA A 260 -2.02 9.60 1.82
N PRO A 261 -1.77 10.81 2.35
CA PRO A 261 -0.41 11.22 2.70
C PRO A 261 0.14 10.42 3.88
N GLU A 262 1.44 10.17 3.85
CA GLU A 262 2.13 9.52 4.97
C GLU A 262 2.42 10.52 6.09
N ARG A 263 2.07 10.15 7.33
CA ARG A 263 2.38 10.84 8.59
C ARG A 263 1.81 12.24 8.78
N SER A 264 1.77 13.08 7.76
CA SER A 264 1.21 14.42 7.83
C SER A 264 0.60 14.87 6.50
N ALA A 265 -0.47 15.64 6.59
CA ALA A 265 -1.04 16.29 5.41
C ALA A 265 -0.11 17.40 4.91
N GLY A 266 0.01 17.52 3.59
CA GLY A 266 0.78 18.59 2.97
C GLY A 266 1.13 18.31 1.51
N ASP A 267 1.48 19.38 0.81
CA ASP A 267 2.01 19.28 -0.55
C ASP A 267 3.46 18.75 -0.55
N LEU A 268 3.86 18.06 -1.62
CA LEU A 268 5.24 17.56 -1.80
C LEU A 268 6.09 18.47 -2.68
N SER A 269 5.57 19.61 -3.13
CA SER A 269 6.20 20.46 -4.13
C SER A 269 7.52 21.06 -3.66
N GLU A 270 7.61 21.42 -2.38
CA GLU A 270 8.85 21.92 -1.76
C GLU A 270 9.95 20.84 -1.73
N LYS A 271 9.56 19.58 -1.53
CA LYS A 271 10.49 18.43 -1.51
C LYS A 271 10.99 18.08 -2.90
N LEU A 272 10.10 18.03 -3.90
CA LEU A 272 10.40 17.53 -5.25
C LEU A 272 11.13 18.54 -6.14
N LYS A 273 10.92 19.85 -5.94
CA LYS A 273 11.54 20.97 -6.70
C LYS A 273 11.33 20.88 -8.23
N GLY A 274 11.64 21.97 -8.94
CA GLY A 274 11.66 21.98 -10.41
C GLY A 274 10.33 21.58 -11.09
N LYS A 275 10.41 20.77 -12.16
CA LYS A 275 9.23 20.29 -12.90
C LYS A 275 8.37 19.34 -12.05
N ALA A 276 9.00 18.45 -11.27
CA ALA A 276 8.32 17.51 -10.41
C ALA A 276 7.50 18.23 -9.32
N GLY A 277 8.07 19.25 -8.69
CA GLY A 277 7.36 20.08 -7.72
C GLY A 277 6.14 20.80 -8.31
N LYS A 278 6.23 21.33 -9.54
CA LYS A 278 5.08 21.92 -10.24
C LYS A 278 4.00 20.89 -10.55
N SER A 279 4.38 19.69 -10.98
CA SER A 279 3.44 18.59 -11.21
C SER A 279 2.71 18.21 -9.92
N SER A 280 3.45 18.08 -8.83
CA SER A 280 2.92 17.74 -7.52
C SER A 280 1.96 18.79 -6.98
N LEU A 281 2.33 20.07 -7.04
CA LEU A 281 1.45 21.15 -6.59
C LEU A 281 0.11 21.16 -7.37
N LYS A 282 0.18 20.99 -8.70
CA LYS A 282 -1.03 20.94 -9.55
C LYS A 282 -1.94 19.78 -9.15
N ALA A 283 -1.37 18.61 -8.85
CA ALA A 283 -2.16 17.45 -8.44
C ALA A 283 -2.73 17.62 -7.02
N TRP A 284 -1.95 18.17 -6.10
CA TRP A 284 -2.36 18.48 -4.73
C TRP A 284 -3.54 19.46 -4.69
N GLU A 285 -3.49 20.54 -5.45
CA GLU A 285 -4.58 21.54 -5.50
C GLU A 285 -5.93 20.94 -5.93
N LYS A 286 -5.93 19.84 -6.68
CA LYS A 286 -7.15 19.11 -7.06
C LYS A 286 -7.60 18.07 -6.04
N ASN A 287 -6.74 17.70 -5.10
CA ASN A 287 -6.95 16.59 -4.16
C ASN A 287 -7.09 17.03 -2.70
N LYS A 288 -6.60 18.23 -2.34
CA LYS A 288 -6.57 18.73 -0.96
C LYS A 288 -7.94 18.81 -0.27
N ASP A 289 -9.03 18.96 -1.03
CA ASP A 289 -10.39 19.05 -0.47
C ASP A 289 -11.14 17.70 -0.45
N LYS A 290 -10.48 16.62 -0.89
CA LYS A 290 -11.04 15.25 -0.85
C LYS A 290 -10.86 14.64 0.56
N PRO A 291 -11.57 13.54 0.89
CA PRO A 291 -11.32 12.82 2.13
C PRO A 291 -9.83 12.44 2.27
N TRP A 292 -9.33 12.49 3.50
CA TRP A 292 -7.93 12.16 3.81
C TRP A 292 -7.82 10.89 4.64
N GLU A 293 -6.71 10.19 4.45
CA GLU A 293 -6.27 9.05 5.24
C GLU A 293 -4.79 9.23 5.58
N ILE A 294 -4.47 9.42 6.86
CA ILE A 294 -3.08 9.46 7.31
C ILE A 294 -2.60 8.04 7.55
N CYS A 295 -1.55 7.65 6.82
CA CYS A 295 -0.91 6.36 7.01
C CYS A 295 0.21 6.49 8.05
N GLU A 296 0.26 5.57 9.03
CA GLU A 296 1.26 5.56 10.12
C GLU A 296 1.74 4.13 10.44
N THR A 297 2.94 4.01 11.01
CA THR A 297 3.58 2.72 11.28
C THR A 297 3.62 2.36 12.77
N LEU A 298 3.47 1.07 13.10
CA LEU A 298 3.70 0.59 14.47
C LEU A 298 5.18 0.40 14.77
N GLN A 299 5.94 -0.24 13.86
CA GLN A 299 7.40 -0.17 13.92
C GLN A 299 7.85 1.24 13.55
N PRO A 300 8.75 1.88 14.33
CA PRO A 300 9.19 3.23 14.04
C PRO A 300 9.85 3.35 12.67
N ARG A 301 9.32 4.25 11.83
CA ARG A 301 9.94 4.74 10.59
C ARG A 301 10.08 3.72 9.45
N VAL A 302 9.46 2.55 9.55
CA VAL A 302 9.55 1.48 8.55
C VAL A 302 8.18 0.82 8.37
N TRP A 303 7.86 0.42 7.13
CA TRP A 303 6.57 -0.19 6.80
C TRP A 303 6.63 -1.72 6.88
N GLY A 304 7.62 -2.34 6.23
CA GLY A 304 7.89 -3.76 6.32
C GLY A 304 8.60 -4.15 7.61
N TYR A 305 8.60 -5.45 7.94
CA TYR A 305 9.28 -5.95 9.13
C TYR A 305 10.77 -5.57 9.15
N ASN A 306 11.19 -4.98 10.27
CA ASN A 306 12.57 -4.66 10.56
C ASN A 306 12.96 -5.19 11.95
N LYS A 307 13.78 -6.24 11.98
CA LYS A 307 14.25 -6.87 13.22
C LYS A 307 15.08 -5.95 14.11
N TYR A 308 15.62 -4.86 13.55
CA TYR A 308 16.38 -3.87 14.31
C TYR A 308 15.47 -2.98 15.18
N ASN A 309 14.15 -3.02 14.98
CA ASN A 309 13.17 -2.32 15.78
C ASN A 309 12.37 -3.25 16.71
N ASP A 310 12.76 -4.52 16.85
CA ASP A 310 12.10 -5.46 17.75
C ASP A 310 12.12 -4.92 19.19
N GLY A 311 10.94 -4.81 19.80
CA GLY A 311 10.76 -4.22 21.13
C GLY A 311 10.66 -2.69 21.17
N GLU A 312 10.76 -2.00 20.03
CA GLU A 312 10.59 -0.53 19.91
C GLU A 312 9.24 -0.13 19.28
N HIS A 313 8.31 -1.06 19.17
CA HIS A 313 7.00 -0.82 18.56
C HIS A 313 6.22 0.22 19.35
N ARG A 314 5.49 1.08 18.64
CA ARG A 314 4.61 2.07 19.25
C ARG A 314 3.55 1.36 20.09
N ASN A 315 3.32 1.88 21.29
CA ASN A 315 2.21 1.44 22.12
C ASN A 315 0.92 2.18 21.75
N VAL A 316 -0.19 1.80 22.41
CA VAL A 316 -1.50 2.42 22.15
C VAL A 316 -1.55 3.93 22.42
N ASP A 317 -0.78 4.46 23.38
CA ASP A 317 -0.78 5.89 23.68
C ASP A 317 -0.10 6.70 22.56
N ASP A 318 0.97 6.15 21.96
CA ASP A 318 1.61 6.75 20.78
C ASP A 318 0.66 6.76 19.57
N VAL A 319 -0.05 5.65 19.36
CA VAL A 319 -1.03 5.53 18.27
C VAL A 319 -2.23 6.47 18.48
N LEU A 320 -2.68 6.66 19.73
CA LEU A 320 -3.76 7.59 20.04
C LEU A 320 -3.40 9.04 19.73
N LYS A 321 -2.14 9.44 19.89
CA LYS A 321 -1.68 10.76 19.44
C LYS A 321 -1.74 10.90 17.91
N CYS A 322 -1.40 9.84 17.17
CA CYS A 322 -1.48 9.84 15.70
C CYS A 322 -2.94 10.01 15.27
N TYR A 323 -3.82 9.29 15.96
CA TYR A 323 -5.25 9.36 15.77
C TYR A 323 -5.80 10.76 16.10
N ALA A 324 -5.35 11.38 17.20
CA ALA A 324 -5.74 12.74 17.57
C ALA A 324 -5.33 13.77 16.52
N TYR A 325 -4.12 13.65 15.96
CA TYR A 325 -3.68 14.47 14.83
C TYR A 325 -4.58 14.29 13.60
N ALA A 326 -4.80 13.04 13.16
CA ALA A 326 -5.66 12.76 12.01
C ALA A 326 -7.09 13.34 12.21
N ARG A 327 -7.66 13.21 13.41
CA ARG A 327 -8.95 13.82 13.76
C ARG A 327 -8.94 15.34 13.65
N SER A 328 -7.86 16.00 14.08
CA SER A 328 -7.76 17.46 14.05
C SER A 328 -7.81 18.05 12.63
N ILE A 329 -7.47 17.24 11.62
CA ILE A 329 -7.52 17.60 10.19
C ILE A 329 -8.62 16.86 9.42
N ASN A 330 -9.58 16.25 10.12
CA ASN A 330 -10.68 15.48 9.54
C ASN A 330 -10.23 14.34 8.60
N ALA A 331 -9.10 13.70 8.95
CA ALA A 331 -8.56 12.54 8.25
C ALA A 331 -8.83 11.24 9.01
N LYS A 332 -8.84 10.14 8.26
CA LYS A 332 -8.81 8.76 8.78
C LYS A 332 -7.39 8.37 9.15
N VAL A 333 -7.27 7.23 9.83
CA VAL A 333 -5.98 6.58 10.09
C VAL A 333 -5.93 5.27 9.33
N LEU A 334 -4.80 4.99 8.69
CA LEU A 334 -4.44 3.68 8.19
C LEU A 334 -3.18 3.24 8.93
N LEU A 335 -3.32 2.27 9.83
CA LEU A 335 -2.26 1.88 10.75
C LEU A 335 -1.56 0.63 10.27
N ASN A 336 -0.25 0.71 10.07
CA ASN A 336 0.55 -0.33 9.47
C ASN A 336 1.16 -1.31 10.49
N THR A 337 1.12 -2.58 10.14
CA THR A 337 2.00 -3.63 10.67
C THR A 337 2.81 -4.26 9.53
N GLY A 338 4.06 -4.63 9.82
CA GLY A 338 4.90 -5.43 8.93
C GLY A 338 4.99 -6.86 9.49
N PRO A 339 4.30 -7.86 8.89
CA PRO A 339 4.33 -9.23 9.40
C PRO A 339 5.76 -9.81 9.44
N LEU A 340 5.99 -10.67 10.42
CA LEU A 340 7.24 -11.43 10.60
C LEU A 340 7.55 -12.30 9.36
N PRO A 341 8.77 -12.83 9.20
CA PRO A 341 9.15 -13.63 8.02
C PRO A 341 8.18 -14.79 7.71
N ASP A 342 7.64 -15.41 8.76
CA ASP A 342 6.67 -16.51 8.67
C ASP A 342 5.24 -16.06 8.34
N GLY A 343 4.97 -14.76 8.25
CA GLY A 343 3.67 -14.18 7.92
C GLY A 343 2.76 -13.91 9.11
N SER A 344 3.20 -14.21 10.34
CA SER A 344 2.46 -13.83 11.56
C SER A 344 2.57 -12.34 11.87
N ILE A 345 1.56 -11.77 12.52
CA ILE A 345 1.62 -10.40 13.04
C ILE A 345 2.41 -10.41 14.35
N ASP A 346 3.31 -9.43 14.53
CA ASP A 346 4.08 -9.29 15.77
C ASP A 346 3.14 -9.21 16.99
N PRO A 347 3.38 -9.98 18.07
CA PRO A 347 2.51 -9.95 19.25
C PRO A 347 2.34 -8.56 19.89
N THR A 348 3.33 -7.68 19.75
CA THR A 348 3.30 -6.29 20.24
C THR A 348 2.35 -5.43 19.40
N ASP A 349 2.39 -5.60 18.08
CA ASP A 349 1.46 -4.94 17.16
C ASP A 349 0.05 -5.44 17.42
N TYR A 350 -0.14 -6.77 17.51
CA TYR A 350 -1.42 -7.38 17.83
C TYR A 350 -2.02 -6.79 19.12
N ALA A 351 -1.26 -6.75 20.20
CA ALA A 351 -1.72 -6.22 21.48
C ALA A 351 -2.09 -4.72 21.40
N THR A 352 -1.28 -3.93 20.69
CA THR A 352 -1.53 -2.49 20.49
C THR A 352 -2.80 -2.23 19.69
N LEU A 353 -3.02 -2.98 18.60
CA LEU A 353 -4.21 -2.88 17.76
C LEU A 353 -5.49 -3.24 18.51
N ILE A 354 -5.45 -4.31 19.32
CA ILE A 354 -6.57 -4.73 20.15
C ILE A 354 -6.92 -3.68 21.21
N GLU A 355 -5.92 -3.16 21.93
CA GLU A 355 -6.15 -2.17 22.97
C GLU A 355 -6.64 -0.84 22.37
N LEU A 356 -6.13 -0.43 21.20
CA LEU A 356 -6.65 0.73 20.48
C LEU A 356 -8.16 0.58 20.19
N GLY A 357 -8.55 -0.54 19.58
CA GLY A 357 -9.97 -0.80 19.26
C GLY A 357 -10.86 -0.78 20.49
N LYS A 358 -10.37 -1.34 21.61
CA LYS A 358 -11.06 -1.29 22.91
C LYS A 358 -11.23 0.13 23.43
N ARG A 359 -10.19 0.97 23.39
CA ARG A 359 -10.28 2.36 23.83
C ARG A 359 -11.20 3.20 22.95
N LEU A 360 -11.14 3.02 21.63
CA LEU A 360 -12.04 3.72 20.69
C LEU A 360 -13.52 3.37 20.94
N ARG A 361 -13.84 2.09 21.21
CA ARG A 361 -15.21 1.66 21.53
C ARG A 361 -15.72 2.21 22.86
N ASN A 362 -14.86 2.28 23.88
CA ASN A 362 -15.22 2.77 25.20
C ASN A 362 -15.31 4.31 25.29
N GLY A 363 -14.85 5.00 24.25
CA GLY A 363 -14.71 6.45 24.24
C GLY A 363 -13.32 6.87 24.71
N VAL A 364 -12.68 7.72 23.91
CA VAL A 364 -11.39 8.34 24.22
C VAL A 364 -11.63 9.77 24.63
N ASP A 365 -11.04 10.19 25.75
CA ASP A 365 -10.97 11.60 26.15
C ASP A 365 -9.92 12.32 25.30
N TRP A 366 -10.34 12.81 24.14
CA TRP A 366 -9.44 13.45 23.17
C TRP A 366 -8.81 14.75 23.70
N ASP A 367 -9.44 15.43 24.65
CA ASP A 367 -8.92 16.67 25.24
C ASP A 367 -7.71 16.40 26.15
N SER A 368 -7.58 15.15 26.64
CA SER A 368 -6.43 14.71 27.43
C SER A 368 -5.21 14.28 26.61
N ILE A 369 -5.35 14.15 25.28
CA ILE A 369 -4.29 13.67 24.39
C ILE A 369 -3.63 14.85 23.69
N ASP A 370 -2.34 15.03 23.93
CA ASP A 370 -1.55 16.02 23.21
C ASP A 370 -1.24 15.53 21.78
N ALA A 371 -2.04 16.00 20.82
CA ALA A 371 -1.89 15.72 19.40
C ALA A 371 -0.61 16.34 18.77
N GLN A 372 0.05 17.29 19.45
CA GLN A 372 1.23 18.00 18.95
C GLN A 372 2.55 17.36 19.40
N SER A 373 2.54 16.49 20.43
CA SER A 373 3.75 15.89 21.02
C SER A 373 4.19 14.56 20.44
N LEU A 374 3.56 14.07 19.37
CA LEU A 374 4.30 13.10 18.56
C LEU A 374 5.50 13.84 18.01
N PRO A 375 6.71 13.30 18.19
CA PRO A 375 7.73 13.77 17.31
C PRO A 375 7.31 13.32 15.91
N LEU A 376 6.81 14.27 15.12
CA LEU A 376 7.30 14.42 13.76
C LEU A 376 8.82 14.64 13.87
N GLN A 377 9.58 13.69 14.45
CA GLN A 377 11.03 13.75 14.46
C GLN A 377 11.37 13.75 12.97
N PRO A 378 11.99 14.81 12.44
CA PRO A 378 12.53 14.78 11.09
C PRO A 378 13.44 13.56 10.94
N VAL A 379 13.68 13.14 9.70
CA VAL A 379 14.51 11.99 9.30
C VAL A 379 16.01 12.21 9.62
N HIS A 380 16.35 12.77 10.78
CA HIS A 380 17.71 13.21 11.08
C HIS A 380 18.28 12.54 12.33
N SER A 381 19.27 11.69 12.03
CA SER A 381 20.34 11.11 12.87
C SER A 381 19.94 9.91 13.75
N ALA A 382 20.74 8.85 13.86
CA ALA A 382 22.14 8.62 13.51
C ALA A 382 22.34 7.18 12.98
N ASN A 383 23.33 7.00 12.09
CA ASN A 383 23.85 5.73 11.55
C ASN A 383 23.23 5.08 10.29
N GLN A 384 22.37 5.75 9.52
CA GLN A 384 22.16 5.38 8.12
C GLN A 384 22.91 6.33 7.18
N PRO A 385 23.66 5.83 6.17
CA PRO A 385 24.35 6.69 5.21
C PRO A 385 23.31 7.56 4.51
N THR A 386 23.50 8.87 4.69
CA THR A 386 22.69 9.96 4.16
C THR A 386 22.43 9.79 2.66
N GLY A 387 21.16 9.73 2.27
CA GLY A 387 20.76 9.93 0.87
C GLY A 387 19.62 9.03 0.38
N ALA A 388 18.46 9.08 1.01
CA ALA A 388 17.15 8.97 0.34
C ALA A 388 16.08 9.23 1.39
N LEU A 389 15.13 10.10 1.05
CA LEU A 389 13.97 10.41 1.86
C LEU A 389 13.11 9.13 1.92
N ALA A 390 12.72 8.68 3.10
CA ALA A 390 11.53 7.85 3.23
C ALA A 390 10.34 8.70 2.72
N GLU A 391 9.65 8.21 1.70
CA GLU A 391 8.74 9.00 0.86
C GLU A 391 7.29 9.11 1.35
#